data_AF-A0A7S3ZJC5-F1
#
_entry.id   AF-A0A7S3ZJC5-F1
#
_cell.length_a   1.000
_cell.length_b   1.000
_cell.length_c   1.000
_cell.angle_alpha   90.00
_cell.angle_beta   90.00
_cell.angle_gamma   90.00
#
_symmetry.space_group_name_H-M   'P 1'
#
loop_
_entity.id
_entity.type
_entity.pdbx_description
1 polymer ?
#
loop_
_entity_poly.entity_id
_entity_poly.type
_entity_poly.pdbx_seq_one_letter_code
_entity_poly.pdbx_strand_id
1 'polypeptide(L)'
;MRPAVTALLCCGAALVCDGFTVRRTMTMKRRLLSEGKKKKNKARKVTLTKVPGITPPENGKLKGWSLEMGEAGTVQFCAATLNERLFVLERDCGCCGWELDKGDLRGSAAADPAVACCLCGQTYNLVSGEPGGVVERKGVSGWVGGLARGAPTTNKARTQFAVRADVKDGDVYLDLGSPVFAKATKPSSSSLMQGD
;
A
#
# COMPACT_ATOMS: atom_id res chain seq x y z
N MET A 1 39.69 28.74 41.89
CA MET A 1 39.60 28.56 43.35
C MET A 1 38.12 28.47 43.71
N ARG A 2 37.79 27.55 44.63
CA ARG A 2 36.45 27.17 45.13
C ARG A 2 35.67 28.36 45.79
N PRO A 3 34.49 28.17 46.42
CA PRO A 3 33.17 27.76 45.91
C PRO A 3 32.00 28.53 46.62
N ALA A 4 30.77 28.01 46.51
CA ALA A 4 29.63 28.14 47.45
C ALA A 4 28.81 29.45 47.36
N VAL A 5 27.52 29.58 47.70
CA VAL A 5 26.60 28.99 48.70
C VAL A 5 25.16 29.31 48.18
N THR A 6 24.23 28.36 48.00
CA THR A 6 23.09 27.97 48.88
C THR A 6 22.01 29.05 49.17
N ALA A 7 20.74 28.64 49.02
CA ALA A 7 19.47 29.06 49.67
C ALA A 7 18.36 29.26 48.60
N LEU A 8 17.26 28.50 48.45
CA LEU A 8 16.30 27.84 49.36
C LEU A 8 15.34 28.84 50.04
N LEU A 9 14.03 28.49 49.98
CA LEU A 9 12.84 29.12 50.61
C LEU A 9 12.26 30.37 49.92
N CYS A 10 10.95 30.62 49.86
CA CYS A 10 9.73 29.87 50.18
C CYS A 10 8.51 30.70 49.75
N CYS A 11 7.38 30.01 49.56
CA CYS A 11 6.02 30.39 49.94
C CYS A 11 5.43 31.76 49.56
N GLY A 12 4.32 31.70 48.82
CA GLY A 12 3.30 32.74 48.78
C GLY A 12 1.93 32.14 48.47
N ALA A 13 1.34 31.47 49.45
CA ALA A 13 -0.05 31.02 49.41
C ALA A 13 -1.00 32.21 49.61
N ALA A 14 -2.04 32.31 48.79
CA ALA A 14 -3.23 33.09 49.07
C ALA A 14 -4.46 32.19 48.90
N LEU A 15 -5.01 31.77 50.05
CA LEU A 15 -6.43 31.41 50.21
C LEU A 15 -7.26 32.71 49.97
N VAL A 16 -8.52 32.67 49.52
CA VAL A 16 -9.71 32.41 50.37
C VAL A 16 -10.98 32.45 49.47
N CYS A 17 -11.93 31.52 49.75
CA CYS A 17 -13.40 31.50 49.49
C CYS A 17 -13.93 31.46 48.05
N ASP A 18 -14.99 30.73 47.66
CA ASP A 18 -16.15 30.09 48.32
C ASP A 18 -16.45 28.75 47.61
N GLY A 19 -16.81 27.65 48.27
CA GLY A 19 -18.16 27.43 48.78
C GLY A 19 -19.09 26.84 47.71
N PHE A 20 -18.94 25.57 47.32
CA PHE A 20 -20.05 24.78 46.76
C PHE A 20 -19.80 23.27 46.92
N THR A 21 -20.52 22.66 47.84
CA THR A 21 -20.61 21.21 48.03
C THR A 21 -21.31 20.57 46.84
N VAL A 22 -20.59 19.75 46.07
CA VAL A 22 -21.22 18.73 45.20
C VAL A 22 -20.56 17.39 45.49
N ARG A 23 -21.26 16.56 46.28
CA ARG A 23 -21.02 15.12 46.37
C ARG A 23 -21.24 14.52 44.97
N ARG A 24 -20.18 14.38 44.19
CA ARG A 24 -20.16 13.49 43.03
C ARG A 24 -19.59 12.15 43.49
N THR A 25 -20.49 11.21 43.71
CA THR A 25 -20.21 9.78 43.75
C THR A 25 -19.49 9.39 42.46
N MET A 26 -18.18 9.20 42.52
CA MET A 26 -17.41 8.62 41.44
C MET A 26 -17.69 7.11 41.39
N THR A 27 -18.74 6.72 40.68
CA THR A 27 -18.87 5.35 40.19
C THR A 27 -17.78 5.12 39.13
N MET A 28 -16.67 4.51 39.55
CA MET A 28 -15.65 4.02 38.62
C MET A 28 -16.29 2.97 37.72
N LYS A 29 -16.72 3.39 36.52
CA LYS A 29 -17.12 2.51 35.44
C LYS A 29 -15.84 1.79 34.99
N ARG A 30 -15.61 0.60 35.55
CA ARG A 30 -14.59 -0.37 35.11
C ARG A 30 -14.70 -0.48 33.59
N ARG A 31 -13.78 0.15 32.85
CA ARG A 31 -13.57 -0.15 31.44
C ARG A 31 -13.08 -1.59 31.43
N LEU A 32 -13.98 -2.52 31.09
CA LEU A 32 -13.59 -3.82 30.59
C LEU A 32 -12.75 -3.55 29.35
N LEU A 33 -11.43 -3.55 29.55
CA LEU A 33 -10.46 -3.74 28.49
C LEU A 33 -10.82 -5.11 27.91
N SER A 34 -11.63 -5.12 26.85
CA SER A 34 -11.70 -6.27 25.98
C SER A 34 -10.30 -6.41 25.39
N GLU A 35 -9.52 -7.30 25.99
CA GLU A 35 -8.34 -7.88 25.37
C GLU A 35 -8.83 -8.61 24.11
N GLY A 36 -9.05 -7.83 23.05
CA GLY A 36 -9.25 -8.34 21.73
C GLY A 36 -8.01 -9.14 21.40
N LYS A 37 -8.12 -10.47 21.51
CA LYS A 37 -7.12 -11.43 21.08
C LYS A 37 -6.62 -10.98 19.71
N LYS A 38 -5.45 -10.34 19.66
CA LYS A 38 -4.70 -10.15 18.41
C LYS A 38 -4.46 -11.56 17.89
N LYS A 39 -5.26 -11.97 16.88
CA LYS A 39 -4.98 -13.16 16.09
C LYS A 39 -3.52 -13.01 15.65
N LYS A 40 -2.63 -13.78 16.26
CA LYS A 40 -1.24 -13.87 15.82
C LYS A 40 -1.32 -14.37 14.38
N ASN A 41 -1.08 -13.47 13.44
CA ASN A 41 -1.08 -13.80 12.03
C ASN A 41 0.11 -14.75 11.84
N LYS A 42 -0.17 -16.07 11.76
CA LYS A 42 0.85 -17.09 11.62
C LYS A 42 1.62 -16.74 10.34
N ALA A 43 2.91 -16.42 10.46
CA ALA A 43 3.73 -15.99 9.34
C ALA A 43 3.57 -17.01 8.21
N ARG A 44 2.94 -16.59 7.10
CA ARG A 44 2.67 -17.48 5.99
C ARG A 44 4.02 -17.84 5.37
N LYS A 45 4.31 -19.14 5.27
CA LYS A 45 5.50 -19.61 4.56
C LYS A 45 5.37 -19.16 3.10
N VAL A 46 6.30 -18.33 2.65
CA VAL A 46 6.36 -17.88 1.26
C VAL A 46 7.12 -18.92 0.45
N THR A 47 6.48 -19.47 -0.57
CA THR A 47 7.11 -20.41 -1.51
C THR A 47 7.25 -19.69 -2.84
N LEU A 48 8.49 -19.49 -3.28
CA LEU A 48 8.80 -18.88 -4.55
C LEU A 48 8.86 -19.95 -5.63
N THR A 49 8.05 -19.81 -6.67
CA THR A 49 7.94 -20.77 -7.79
C THR A 49 8.49 -20.14 -9.05
N LYS A 50 9.31 -20.88 -9.81
CA LYS A 50 9.82 -20.45 -11.12
C LYS A 50 8.66 -20.27 -12.08
N VAL A 51 8.59 -19.12 -12.74
CA VAL A 51 7.56 -18.82 -13.73
C VAL A 51 8.21 -18.86 -15.13
N PRO A 52 7.88 -19.85 -15.97
CA PRO A 52 8.46 -19.95 -17.30
C PRO A 52 7.91 -18.85 -18.22
N GLY A 53 8.71 -18.45 -19.22
CA GLY A 53 8.27 -17.55 -20.29
C GLY A 53 8.23 -16.07 -19.95
N ILE A 54 8.59 -15.67 -18.72
CA ILE A 54 8.78 -14.26 -18.36
C ILE A 54 10.25 -13.96 -18.07
N THR A 55 10.66 -12.74 -18.44
CA THR A 55 12.01 -12.22 -18.18
C THR A 55 11.92 -10.95 -17.36
N PRO A 56 12.85 -10.73 -16.42
CA PRO A 56 12.88 -9.52 -15.62
C PRO A 56 13.02 -8.30 -16.55
N PRO A 57 12.34 -7.17 -16.26
CA PRO A 57 12.58 -5.94 -17.00
C PRO A 57 14.02 -5.47 -16.79
N GLU A 58 14.53 -4.69 -17.75
CA GLU A 58 15.79 -3.98 -17.59
C GLU A 58 15.73 -3.04 -16.38
N ASN A 59 16.87 -2.79 -15.75
CA ASN A 59 16.95 -1.90 -14.60
C ASN A 59 16.44 -0.48 -14.95
N GLY A 60 15.51 0.03 -14.15
CA GLY A 60 14.86 1.32 -14.36
C GLY A 60 13.67 1.31 -15.33
N LYS A 61 13.25 0.14 -15.84
CA LYS A 61 12.09 0.02 -16.74
C LYS A 61 10.93 -0.73 -16.11
N LEU A 62 9.72 -0.37 -16.56
CA LEU A 62 8.48 -1.09 -16.27
C LEU A 62 8.19 -2.10 -17.40
N LYS A 63 7.57 -3.22 -17.05
CA LYS A 63 7.10 -4.22 -18.02
C LYS A 63 5.79 -4.84 -17.52
N GLY A 64 4.80 -4.90 -18.41
CA GLY A 64 3.57 -5.65 -18.18
C GLY A 64 3.79 -7.14 -18.40
N TRP A 65 3.27 -7.98 -17.51
CA TRP A 65 3.22 -9.43 -17.67
C TRP A 65 1.78 -9.92 -17.62
N SER A 66 1.47 -10.94 -18.43
CA SER A 66 0.21 -11.68 -18.38
C SER A 66 0.55 -13.14 -18.13
N LEU A 67 0.03 -13.71 -17.05
CA LEU A 67 0.28 -15.09 -16.67
C LEU A 67 -1.03 -15.89 -16.71
N GLU A 68 -1.06 -16.93 -17.54
CA GLU A 68 -2.15 -17.90 -17.60
C GLU A 68 -2.07 -18.83 -16.38
N MET A 69 -3.13 -18.85 -15.57
CA MET A 69 -3.25 -19.67 -14.36
C MET A 69 -4.21 -20.85 -14.58
N GLY A 70 -4.22 -21.41 -15.80
CA GLY A 70 -5.10 -22.50 -16.19
C GLY A 70 -6.58 -22.10 -16.06
N GLU A 71 -7.37 -22.89 -15.32
CA GLU A 71 -8.80 -22.62 -15.08
C GLU A 71 -9.07 -21.33 -14.30
N ALA A 72 -8.06 -20.77 -13.64
CA ALA A 72 -8.17 -19.49 -12.92
C ALA A 72 -8.07 -18.26 -13.85
N GLY A 73 -7.86 -18.48 -15.16
CA GLY A 73 -7.76 -17.41 -16.15
C GLY A 73 -6.42 -16.67 -16.13
N THR A 74 -6.40 -15.49 -16.76
CA THR A 74 -5.20 -14.67 -16.92
C THR A 74 -5.05 -13.66 -15.79
N VAL A 75 -3.85 -13.58 -15.20
CA VAL A 75 -3.51 -12.56 -14.21
C VAL A 75 -2.46 -11.61 -14.77
N GLN A 76 -2.70 -10.31 -14.64
CA GLN A 76 -1.82 -9.29 -15.19
C GLN A 76 -1.06 -8.53 -14.09
N PHE A 77 0.22 -8.29 -14.35
CA PHE A 77 1.14 -7.65 -13.42
C PHE A 77 1.88 -6.49 -14.06
N CYS A 78 2.28 -5.54 -13.23
CA CYS A 78 3.31 -4.55 -13.52
C CYS A 78 4.60 -4.96 -12.79
N ALA A 79 5.68 -5.17 -13.54
CA ALA A 79 6.99 -5.51 -13.00
C ALA A 79 7.99 -4.38 -13.22
N ALA A 80 8.89 -4.19 -12.26
CA ALA A 80 9.97 -3.21 -12.30
C ALA A 80 11.25 -3.80 -11.72
N THR A 81 12.39 -3.53 -12.36
CA THR A 81 13.70 -3.85 -11.79
C THR A 81 14.36 -2.56 -11.35
N LEU A 82 14.74 -2.45 -10.08
CA LEU A 82 15.45 -1.29 -9.54
C LEU A 82 16.60 -1.76 -8.64
N ASN A 83 17.82 -1.32 -8.95
CA ASN A 83 19.05 -1.75 -8.26
C ASN A 83 19.13 -3.29 -8.18
N GLU A 84 18.90 -3.95 -9.31
CA GLU A 84 18.93 -5.41 -9.46
C GLU A 84 17.87 -6.17 -8.63
N ARG A 85 16.93 -5.46 -8.00
CA ARG A 85 15.80 -6.06 -7.30
C ARG A 85 14.54 -5.99 -8.15
N LEU A 86 13.83 -7.11 -8.22
CA LEU A 86 12.57 -7.23 -8.93
C LEU A 86 11.40 -6.89 -8.00
N PHE A 87 10.53 -6.00 -8.46
CA PHE A 87 9.29 -5.63 -7.80
C PHE A 87 8.11 -5.95 -8.73
N VAL A 88 7.02 -6.46 -8.15
CA VAL A 88 5.83 -6.87 -8.90
C VAL A 88 4.58 -6.41 -8.18
N LEU A 89 3.70 -5.71 -8.90
CA LEU A 89 2.39 -5.24 -8.43
C LEU A 89 1.28 -5.75 -9.36
N GLU A 90 0.02 -5.68 -8.89
CA GLU A 90 -1.16 -5.70 -9.76
C GLU A 90 -1.00 -4.68 -10.90
N ARG A 91 -1.42 -5.05 -12.13
CA ARG A 91 -1.28 -4.17 -13.30
C ARG A 91 -2.18 -2.94 -13.24
N ASP A 92 -3.41 -3.09 -12.77
CA ASP A 92 -4.43 -2.05 -12.90
C ASP A 92 -4.37 -1.06 -11.74
N CYS A 93 -4.40 0.24 -12.05
CA CYS A 93 -4.45 1.31 -11.07
C CYS A 93 -5.68 1.16 -10.17
N GLY A 94 -5.49 1.04 -8.85
CA GLY A 94 -6.55 0.92 -7.86
C GLY A 94 -7.36 2.19 -7.65
N CYS A 95 -7.09 3.26 -8.40
CA CYS A 95 -7.87 4.50 -8.44
C CYS A 95 -8.73 4.62 -9.71
N CYS A 96 -8.16 4.37 -10.89
CA CYS A 96 -8.84 4.59 -12.18
C CYS A 96 -8.87 3.39 -13.13
N GLY A 97 -8.30 2.25 -12.75
CA GLY A 97 -8.24 1.02 -13.57
C GLY A 97 -7.19 1.03 -14.68
N TRP A 98 -6.46 2.13 -14.90
CA TRP A 98 -5.47 2.20 -15.96
C TRP A 98 -4.20 1.38 -15.68
N GLU A 99 -3.60 0.86 -16.74
CA GLU A 99 -2.41 0.00 -16.70
C GLU A 99 -1.18 0.74 -16.15
N LEU A 100 -0.64 0.25 -15.03
CA LEU A 100 0.52 0.84 -14.34
C LEU A 100 1.84 0.58 -15.06
N ASP A 101 1.95 -0.46 -15.88
CA ASP A 101 3.15 -0.72 -16.69
C ASP A 101 3.39 0.33 -17.79
N LYS A 102 2.36 1.12 -18.12
CA LYS A 102 2.45 2.32 -18.97
C LYS A 102 2.72 3.60 -18.16
N GLY A 103 2.94 3.46 -16.85
CA GLY A 103 3.18 4.53 -15.90
C GLY A 103 4.62 5.07 -15.94
N ASP A 104 4.94 5.92 -14.97
CA ASP A 104 6.33 6.33 -14.73
C ASP A 104 6.88 5.62 -13.49
N LEU A 105 8.07 5.04 -13.62
CA LEU A 105 8.84 4.60 -12.46
C LEU A 105 9.41 5.81 -11.71
N ARG A 106 9.32 5.79 -10.39
CA ARG A 106 9.68 6.89 -9.49
C ARG A 106 10.44 6.38 -8.28
N GLY A 107 11.20 7.27 -7.66
CA GLY A 107 11.98 6.94 -6.46
C GLY A 107 13.21 6.08 -6.75
N SER A 108 13.98 5.81 -5.71
CA SER A 108 15.11 4.89 -5.76
C SER A 108 14.77 3.61 -5.02
N ALA A 109 15.35 2.47 -5.41
CA ALA A 109 15.13 1.19 -4.72
C ALA A 109 15.60 1.17 -3.25
N ALA A 110 16.44 2.13 -2.85
CA ALA A 110 16.99 2.22 -1.51
C ALA A 110 16.11 2.99 -0.51
N ALA A 111 15.19 3.84 -0.99
CA ALA A 111 14.32 4.64 -0.14
C ALA A 111 12.87 4.19 -0.29
N ASP A 112 12.24 4.54 -1.41
CA ASP A 112 10.81 4.30 -1.65
C ASP A 112 10.56 4.19 -3.16
N PRO A 113 10.80 3.01 -3.77
CA PRO A 113 10.49 2.81 -5.18
C PRO A 113 8.98 2.86 -5.39
N ALA A 114 8.52 3.59 -6.39
CA ALA A 114 7.10 3.78 -6.66
C ALA A 114 6.80 3.82 -8.16
N VAL A 115 5.55 3.56 -8.53
CA VAL A 115 5.04 3.76 -9.89
C VAL A 115 3.91 4.78 -9.88
N ALA A 116 3.95 5.74 -10.79
CA ALA A 116 2.89 6.72 -11.00
C ALA A 116 2.00 6.28 -12.17
N CYS A 117 0.70 6.15 -11.92
CA CYS A 117 -0.29 5.88 -12.96
C CYS A 117 -0.24 7.00 -14.02
N CYS A 118 -0.19 6.63 -15.30
CA CYS A 118 -0.05 7.64 -16.34
C CYS A 118 -1.30 8.45 -16.64
N LEU A 119 -2.47 7.94 -16.25
CA LEU A 119 -3.75 8.60 -16.45
C LEU A 119 -4.10 9.57 -15.32
N CYS A 120 -4.18 9.08 -14.08
CA CYS A 120 -4.63 9.89 -12.94
C CYS A 120 -3.49 10.44 -12.06
N GLY A 121 -2.24 10.07 -12.33
CA GLY A 121 -1.07 10.51 -11.55
C GLY A 121 -0.91 9.87 -10.17
N GLN A 122 -1.86 9.04 -9.73
CA GLN A 122 -1.79 8.31 -8.45
C GLN A 122 -0.53 7.45 -8.38
N THR A 123 0.22 7.58 -7.30
CA THR A 123 1.43 6.77 -7.06
C THR A 123 1.14 5.56 -6.19
N TYR A 124 1.94 4.50 -6.37
CA TYR A 124 1.92 3.29 -5.54
C TYR A 124 3.34 2.87 -5.20
N ASN A 125 3.61 2.59 -3.94
CA ASN A 125 4.91 2.04 -3.50
C ASN A 125 5.06 0.61 -4.04
N LEU A 126 6.19 0.30 -4.67
CA LEU A 126 6.47 -1.00 -5.28
C LEU A 126 6.76 -2.12 -4.28
N VAL A 127 7.06 -1.77 -3.03
CA VAL A 127 7.31 -2.72 -1.93
C VAL A 127 6.01 -3.06 -1.20
N SER A 128 5.26 -2.03 -0.75
CA SER A 128 4.07 -2.22 0.07
C SER A 128 2.76 -2.24 -0.74
N GLY A 129 2.77 -1.71 -1.96
CA GLY A 129 1.57 -1.48 -2.76
C GLY A 129 0.71 -0.31 -2.27
N GLU A 130 1.12 0.39 -1.21
CA GLU A 130 0.34 1.48 -0.62
C GLU A 130 0.25 2.68 -1.57
N PRO A 131 -0.93 3.32 -1.66
CA PRO A 131 -1.10 4.51 -2.47
C PRO A 131 -0.38 5.70 -1.83
N GLY A 132 0.39 6.43 -2.64
CA GLY A 132 1.02 7.69 -2.26
C GLY A 132 0.24 8.92 -2.70
N GLY A 133 0.94 10.04 -2.89
CA GLY A 133 0.35 11.26 -3.44
C GLY A 133 0.06 11.14 -4.95
N VAL A 134 -0.70 12.12 -5.46
CA VAL A 134 -0.92 12.29 -6.90
C VAL A 134 0.18 13.18 -7.47
N VAL A 135 0.88 12.71 -8.49
CA VAL A 135 1.89 13.50 -9.20
C VAL A 135 1.19 14.38 -10.22
N GLU A 136 1.33 15.70 -10.06
CA GLU A 136 0.91 16.63 -11.10
C GLU A 136 1.80 16.48 -12.33
N ARG A 137 1.17 16.21 -13.48
CA ARG A 137 1.86 16.14 -14.76
C ARG A 137 1.72 17.48 -15.48
N LYS A 138 2.86 18.10 -15.80
CA LYS A 138 2.93 19.31 -16.64
C LYS A 138 3.05 18.91 -18.11
N GLY A 139 2.32 19.56 -19.01
CA GLY A 139 2.38 19.35 -20.47
C GLY A 139 1.16 18.63 -21.08
N VAL A 140 1.31 18.10 -22.31
CA VAL A 140 0.23 17.45 -23.09
C VAL A 140 -0.33 16.19 -22.41
N SER A 141 0.52 15.49 -21.65
CA SER A 141 0.11 14.38 -20.75
C SER A 141 -0.77 14.85 -19.58
N GLY A 142 -0.60 16.11 -19.14
CA GLY A 142 -1.50 16.78 -18.21
C GLY A 142 -2.82 17.23 -18.84
N TRP A 143 -2.90 17.34 -20.18
CA TRP A 143 -4.14 17.62 -20.90
C TRP A 143 -5.02 16.36 -21.02
N VAL A 144 -4.45 15.20 -21.38
CA VAL A 144 -5.17 13.92 -21.36
C VAL A 144 -5.52 13.52 -19.92
N GLY A 145 -4.59 13.72 -18.97
CA GLY A 145 -4.86 13.62 -17.54
C GLY A 145 -5.91 14.62 -17.06
N GLY A 146 -5.99 15.80 -17.68
CA GLY A 146 -6.96 16.87 -17.41
C GLY A 146 -8.37 16.57 -17.93
N LEU A 147 -8.50 15.92 -19.09
CA LEU A 147 -9.78 15.39 -19.56
C LEU A 147 -10.26 14.21 -18.68
N ALA A 148 -9.36 13.36 -18.22
CA ALA A 148 -9.67 12.32 -17.23
C ALA A 148 -9.91 12.87 -15.81
N ARG A 149 -9.40 14.07 -15.49
CA ARG A 149 -9.65 14.81 -14.24
C ARG A 149 -11.09 15.30 -14.11
N GLY A 150 -11.84 15.32 -15.22
CA GLY A 150 -13.28 15.57 -15.26
C GLY A 150 -14.12 14.35 -14.89
N ALA A 151 -13.54 13.14 -14.86
CA ALA A 151 -14.18 12.01 -14.22
C ALA A 151 -13.97 12.17 -12.70
N PRO A 152 -15.04 12.25 -11.89
CA PRO A 152 -14.90 12.43 -10.46
C PRO A 152 -14.21 11.19 -9.87
N THR A 153 -12.91 11.25 -9.62
CA THR A 153 -12.23 10.28 -8.76
C THR A 153 -12.55 10.63 -7.31
N THR A 154 -13.81 10.45 -6.92
CA THR A 154 -14.23 10.39 -5.50
C THR A 154 -13.72 9.12 -4.82
N ASN A 155 -13.15 8.19 -5.60
CA ASN A 155 -12.62 6.92 -5.11
C ASN A 155 -11.22 7.08 -4.52
N LYS A 156 -11.14 6.86 -3.20
CA LYS A 156 -9.87 6.62 -2.51
C LYS A 156 -9.12 5.50 -3.23
N ALA A 157 -7.87 5.76 -3.62
CA ALA A 157 -7.03 4.76 -4.25
C ALA A 157 -6.91 3.52 -3.35
N ARG A 158 -7.25 2.35 -3.88
CA ARG A 158 -7.06 1.07 -3.17
C ARG A 158 -5.58 0.72 -3.11
N THR A 159 -5.14 0.15 -1.99
CA THR A 159 -3.82 -0.51 -1.88
C THR A 159 -3.69 -1.63 -2.91
N GLN A 160 -2.59 -1.59 -3.66
CA GLN A 160 -2.21 -2.64 -4.60
C GLN A 160 -1.65 -3.84 -3.85
N PHE A 161 -1.83 -5.02 -4.40
CA PHE A 161 -1.14 -6.18 -3.89
C PHE A 161 0.26 -6.27 -4.50
N ALA A 162 1.28 -6.15 -3.65
CA ALA A 162 2.65 -6.48 -4.00
C ALA A 162 2.87 -7.99 -3.96
N VAL A 163 3.45 -8.53 -5.02
CA VAL A 163 3.84 -9.95 -5.12
C VAL A 163 5.33 -10.03 -4.80
N ARG A 164 5.67 -10.89 -3.83
CA ARG A 164 7.07 -11.17 -3.55
C ARG A 164 7.67 -11.89 -4.75
N ALA A 165 8.76 -11.33 -5.28
CA ALA A 165 9.46 -11.83 -6.45
C ALA A 165 10.97 -11.90 -6.18
N ASP A 166 11.65 -12.74 -6.93
CA ASP A 166 13.10 -12.87 -6.91
C ASP A 166 13.61 -13.27 -8.30
N VAL A 167 14.88 -13.00 -8.58
CA VAL A 167 15.55 -13.39 -9.83
C VAL A 167 16.77 -14.23 -9.48
N LYS A 168 16.86 -15.42 -10.06
CA LYS A 168 18.02 -16.31 -9.89
C LYS A 168 18.43 -16.85 -11.25
N ASP A 169 19.70 -16.69 -11.61
CA ASP A 169 20.26 -17.18 -12.88
C ASP A 169 19.47 -16.72 -14.12
N GLY A 170 18.87 -15.52 -14.07
CA GLY A 170 18.03 -14.96 -15.13
C GLY A 170 16.57 -15.44 -15.13
N ASP A 171 16.23 -16.42 -14.29
CA ASP A 171 14.87 -16.91 -14.11
C ASP A 171 14.11 -16.10 -13.06
N VAL A 172 12.83 -15.87 -13.32
CA VAL A 172 11.92 -15.16 -12.41
C VAL A 172 11.18 -16.14 -11.51
N TYR A 173 11.16 -15.84 -10.22
CA TYR A 173 10.41 -16.60 -9.22
C TYR A 173 9.38 -15.70 -8.53
N LEU A 174 8.13 -16.16 -8.42
CA LEU A 174 7.02 -15.43 -7.79
C LEU A 174 6.40 -16.22 -6.64
N ASP A 175 5.88 -15.52 -5.62
CA ASP A 175 5.00 -16.12 -4.59
C ASP A 175 3.58 -16.32 -5.15
N LEU A 176 3.34 -17.50 -5.73
CA LEU A 176 2.02 -17.88 -6.27
C LEU A 176 0.95 -18.04 -5.19
N GLY A 177 1.32 -18.08 -3.90
CA GLY A 177 0.33 -18.02 -2.83
C GLY A 177 -0.28 -16.62 -2.67
N SER A 178 0.31 -15.58 -3.27
CA SER A 178 -0.12 -14.18 -3.08
C SER A 178 -1.62 -14.02 -3.34
N PRO A 179 -2.34 -13.18 -2.56
CA PRO A 179 -3.78 -12.97 -2.73
C PRO A 179 -4.20 -12.53 -4.14
N VAL A 180 -3.29 -12.01 -4.97
CA VAL A 180 -3.58 -11.67 -6.38
C VAL A 180 -4.03 -12.90 -7.17
N PHE A 181 -3.38 -14.06 -6.96
CA PHE A 181 -3.72 -15.29 -7.66
C PHE A 181 -5.01 -15.93 -7.12
N ALA A 182 -5.34 -15.70 -5.84
CA ALA A 182 -6.59 -16.17 -5.25
C ALA A 182 -7.84 -15.38 -5.69
N LYS A 183 -7.66 -14.18 -6.27
CA LYS A 183 -8.76 -13.44 -6.91
C LYS A 183 -9.11 -14.00 -8.28
N ALA A 184 -8.09 -14.46 -9.02
CA ALA A 184 -8.26 -15.04 -10.36
C ALA A 184 -9.06 -16.35 -10.32
N THR A 185 -8.87 -17.16 -9.28
CA THR A 185 -9.59 -18.43 -9.09
C THR A 185 -11.05 -18.30 -8.66
N LYS A 186 -11.57 -17.08 -8.40
CA LYS A 186 -13.00 -16.91 -8.10
C LYS A 186 -13.77 -16.73 -9.40
N PRO A 187 -14.73 -17.61 -9.74
CA PRO A 187 -15.60 -17.36 -10.88
C PRO A 187 -16.32 -16.03 -10.64
N SER A 188 -16.19 -15.10 -11.59
CA SER A 188 -17.01 -13.90 -11.62
C SER A 188 -18.47 -14.36 -11.62
N SER A 189 -19.24 -14.00 -10.60
CA SER A 189 -20.64 -14.39 -10.44
C SER A 189 -21.58 -13.69 -11.45
N SER A 190 -21.12 -13.40 -12.66
CA SER A 190 -21.84 -12.66 -13.71
C SER A 190 -22.33 -13.53 -14.87
N SER A 191 -22.23 -14.87 -14.79
CA SER A 191 -22.74 -15.78 -15.82
C SER A 191 -23.93 -16.66 -15.39
N LEU A 192 -24.49 -16.43 -14.20
CA LEU A 192 -25.73 -17.06 -13.74
C LEU A 192 -26.90 -16.10 -13.96
N MET A 193 -27.27 -15.87 -15.23
CA MET A 193 -28.62 -15.46 -15.70
C MET A 193 -28.61 -15.42 -17.23
N GLN A 194 -28.74 -16.58 -17.85
CA GLN A 194 -29.32 -16.74 -19.19
C GLN A 194 -29.98 -18.13 -19.18
N GLY A 195 -31.17 -18.15 -18.59
CA GLY A 195 -32.14 -19.19 -18.85
C GLY A 195 -33.04 -18.68 -19.96
N ASP A 196 -33.12 -19.45 -21.04
CA ASP A 196 -34.28 -19.60 -21.91
C ASP A 196 -34.38 -21.09 -22.25
#